data_AF-A0A2V7I2Q9-F1
#
_entry.id   AF-A0A2V7I2Q9-F1
#
_cell.length_a   1.000
_cell.length_b   1.000
_cell.length_c   1.000
_cell.angle_alpha   90.00
_cell.angle_beta   90.00
_cell.angle_gamma   90.00
#
_symmetry.space_group_name_H-M   'P 1'
#
loop_
_entity.id
_entity.type
_entity.pdbx_description
1 polymer ?
#
loop_
_entity_poly.entity_id
_entity_poly.type
_entity_poly.pdbx_seq_one_letter_code
_entity_poly.pdbx_strand_id
1 'polypeptide(L)' 'MGDVHFNPMDPEFVADPYPTYHRLRAEDPVHHSPLGFWVLTRYEDVVAALRDPRLVKEPIAAFVAARFGAAMPAMGLS' A
#
# COMPACT_ATOMS: atom_id res chain seq x y z
N MET A 1 -11.70 10.36 -12.91
CA MET A 1 -10.87 9.44 -12.11
C MET A 1 -11.66 9.21 -10.85
N GLY A 2 -12.16 8.01 -10.59
CA GLY A 2 -12.89 7.75 -9.35
C GLY A 2 -11.88 7.77 -8.21
N ASP A 3 -12.08 8.62 -7.20
CA ASP A 3 -11.22 8.63 -6.02
C ASP A 3 -11.44 7.32 -5.25
N VAL A 4 -10.55 6.35 -5.42
CA VAL A 4 -10.56 5.10 -4.64
C VAL A 4 -9.92 5.40 -3.29
N HIS A 5 -10.70 5.29 -2.21
CA HIS A 5 -10.18 5.47 -0.85
C HIS A 5 -9.33 4.26 -0.44
N PHE A 6 -8.01 4.43 -0.36
CA PHE A 6 -7.09 3.43 0.18
C PHE A 6 -6.65 3.80 1.59
N ASN A 7 -7.12 3.04 2.58
CA ASN A 7 -6.68 3.15 3.97
C ASN A 7 -6.25 1.79 4.51
N PRO A 8 -4.94 1.49 4.60
CA PRO A 8 -4.45 0.20 5.07
C PRO A 8 -4.62 -0.02 6.58
N MET A 9 -5.06 1.02 7.32
CA MET A 9 -5.32 0.96 8.77
C MET A 9 -6.81 0.81 9.10
N ASP A 10 -7.67 0.82 8.09
CA ASP A 10 -9.12 0.62 8.27
C ASP A 10 -9.37 -0.82 8.73
N PRO A 11 -10.09 -1.06 9.86
CA PRO A 11 -10.42 -2.40 10.31
C PRO A 11 -11.13 -3.27 9.26
N GLU A 12 -11.99 -2.68 8.41
CA GLU A 12 -12.65 -3.42 7.33
C GLU A 12 -11.66 -3.86 6.26
N PHE A 13 -10.69 -3.00 5.92
CA PHE A 13 -9.60 -3.34 5.01
C PHE A 13 -8.69 -4.42 5.59
N VAL A 14 -8.37 -4.34 6.89
CA VAL A 14 -7.55 -5.34 7.59
C VAL A 14 -8.25 -6.70 7.61
N ALA A 15 -9.58 -6.73 7.76
CA ALA A 15 -10.36 -7.95 7.76
C ALA A 15 -10.48 -8.59 6.36
N ASP A 16 -10.70 -7.78 5.32
CA ASP A 16 -10.74 -8.24 3.94
C ASP A 16 -10.20 -7.17 2.96
N PRO A 17 -8.91 -7.26 2.56
CA PRO A 17 -8.30 -6.25 1.69
C PRO A 17 -8.59 -6.49 0.21
N TYR A 18 -9.06 -7.67 -0.19
CA TYR A 18 -9.15 -8.07 -1.59
C TYR A 18 -10.18 -7.28 -2.41
N PRO A 19 -11.36 -6.91 -1.89
CA PRO A 19 -12.30 -6.03 -2.59
C PRO A 19 -11.66 -4.69 -2.96
N THR A 20 -10.88 -4.10 -2.03
CA THR A 20 -10.19 -2.84 -2.26
C THR A 20 -9.10 -3.00 -3.31
N TYR A 21 -8.29 -4.06 -3.25
CA TYR A 21 -7.30 -4.33 -4.29
C TYR A 21 -7.93 -4.59 -5.66
N HIS A 22 -9.08 -5.24 -5.71
CA HIS A 22 -9.81 -5.47 -6.96
C HIS A 22 -10.22 -4.15 -7.60
N ARG A 23 -10.80 -3.23 -6.82
CA ARG A 23 -11.19 -1.90 -7.30
C ARG A 23 -9.99 -1.07 -7.73
N LEU A 24 -8.93 -1.01 -6.91
CA LEU A 24 -7.69 -0.32 -7.28
C LEU A 24 -7.15 -0.85 -8.62
N ARG A 25 -7.05 -2.17 -8.79
CA ARG A 25 -6.51 -2.76 -10.02
C ARG A 25 -7.34 -2.41 -11.27
N ALA A 26 -8.65 -2.26 -11.12
CA ALA A 26 -9.58 -1.95 -12.19
C ALA A 26 -9.64 -0.44 -12.52
N GLU A 27 -9.63 0.41 -11.49
CA GLU A 27 -9.96 1.84 -11.61
C GLU A 27 -8.73 2.76 -11.49
N ASP A 28 -7.76 2.42 -10.62
CA ASP A 28 -6.57 3.23 -10.32
C ASP A 28 -5.38 2.33 -9.92
N PRO A 29 -4.77 1.62 -10.89
CA PRO A 29 -3.83 0.53 -10.61
C PRO A 29 -2.48 0.98 -10.04
N VAL A 30 -2.14 2.27 -10.24
CA VAL A 30 -0.95 2.98 -9.74
C VAL A 30 -1.44 4.17 -8.93
N HIS A 31 -1.87 3.89 -7.71
CA HIS A 31 -2.57 4.84 -6.85
C HIS A 31 -1.59 5.67 -6.03
N HIS A 32 -1.76 6.99 -6.02
CA HIS A 32 -1.02 7.88 -5.12
C HIS A 32 -1.84 8.12 -3.85
N SER A 33 -1.39 7.56 -2.72
CA SER A 33 -2.14 7.65 -1.48
C SER A 33 -2.07 9.05 -0.87
N PRO A 34 -3.11 9.50 -0.14
CA PRO A 34 -3.05 10.72 0.68
C PRO A 34 -1.95 10.69 1.75
N LEU A 35 -1.44 9.51 2.09
CA LEU A 35 -0.33 9.29 3.02
C LEU A 35 1.05 9.55 2.35
N GLY A 36 1.08 9.87 1.06
CA GLY A 36 2.27 10.30 0.33
C GLY A 36 3.12 9.15 -0.23
N PHE A 37 2.54 7.96 -0.41
CA PHE A 37 3.22 6.82 -1.03
C PHE A 37 2.42 6.27 -2.21
N TRP A 38 3.12 5.63 -3.14
CA TRP A 38 2.55 4.95 -4.30
C TRP A 38 2.13 3.52 -3.96
N VAL A 39 1.00 3.08 -4.49
CA VAL A 39 0.45 1.73 -4.36
C VAL A 39 0.31 1.10 -5.74
N LEU A 40 1.00 -0.02 -5.97
CA LEU A 40 0.95 -0.80 -7.21
C LEU A 40 0.10 -2.05 -6.99
N THR A 41 -0.91 -2.28 -7.83
CA THR A 41 -1.87 -3.38 -7.63
C THR A 41 -1.94 -4.38 -8.79
N ARG A 42 -1.34 -4.08 -9.94
CA ARG A 42 -1.16 -5.04 -11.03
C ARG A 42 0.11 -5.84 -10.84
N TYR A 43 0.04 -7.12 -11.18
CA TYR A 43 1.18 -8.02 -11.06
C TYR A 43 2.38 -7.55 -11.89
N GLU A 44 2.14 -7.07 -13.11
CA GLU A 44 3.18 -6.58 -14.01
C GLU A 44 3.97 -5.39 -13.41
N ASP A 45 3.27 -4.42 -12.82
CA ASP A 45 3.87 -3.23 -12.21
C ASP A 45 4.70 -3.62 -10.98
N VAL A 46 4.17 -4.51 -10.13
CA VAL A 46 4.87 -4.99 -8.93
C VAL A 46 6.15 -5.75 -9.31
N VAL A 47 6.08 -6.66 -10.29
CA VAL A 47 7.25 -7.41 -10.74
C VAL A 47 8.29 -6.50 -11.38
N ALA A 48 7.87 -5.53 -12.20
CA ALA A 48 8.77 -4.54 -12.78
C ALA A 48 9.48 -3.72 -11.70
N ALA A 49 8.72 -3.19 -10.73
CA ALA A 49 9.26 -2.38 -9.63
C ALA A 49 10.25 -3.17 -8.76
N LEU A 50 9.94 -4.43 -8.42
CA LEU A 50 10.82 -5.27 -7.60
C LEU A 50 12.15 -5.64 -8.28
N ARG A 51 12.21 -5.54 -9.62
CA ARG A 51 13.39 -5.79 -10.44
C ARG A 51 14.13 -4.53 -10.84
N ASP A 52 13.54 -3.35 -10.66
CA ASP A 52 14.14 -2.08 -11.04
C ASP A 52 15.23 -1.69 -10.03
N PRO A 53 16.51 -1.62 -10.45
CA PRO A 53 17.62 -1.28 -9.55
C PRO A 53 17.55 0.16 -9.03
N ARG A 54 16.69 1.02 -9.59
CA ARG A 54 16.46 2.38 -9.10
C ARG A 54 15.59 2.41 -7.84
N LEU A 55 14.87 1.32 -7.54
CA LEU A 55 14.00 1.22 -6.37
C LEU A 55 14.68 0.42 -5.27
N VAL A 56 14.75 1.01 -4.08
CA VAL A 56 15.35 0.38 -2.90
C VAL A 56 14.26 -0.27 -2.05
N LYS A 57 14.56 -1.45 -1.52
CA LYS A 57 13.64 -2.25 -0.70
C LYS A 57 13.78 -1.85 0.77
N GLU A 58 13.17 -0.74 1.15
CA GLU A 58 13.08 -0.33 2.56
C GLU A 58 11.76 -0.83 3.17
N PRO A 59 11.77 -1.39 4.40
CA PRO A 59 10.56 -1.83 5.08
C PRO A 59 9.62 -0.65 5.34
N ILE A 60 8.36 -0.78 4.91
CA ILE A 60 7.35 0.26 5.09
C ILE A 60 7.10 0.58 6.57
N ALA A 61 7.24 -0.40 7.47
CA ALA A 61 7.11 -0.19 8.91
C ALA A 61 8.15 0.80 9.45
N ALA A 62 9.41 0.70 9.01
CA ALA A 62 10.46 1.62 9.41
C ALA A 62 10.21 3.03 8.85
N PHE A 63 9.79 3.12 7.58
CA PHE A 63 9.41 4.40 6.95
C PHE A 63 8.23 5.08 7.66
N VAL A 64 7.16 4.33 7.95
CA VAL A 64 5.97 4.84 8.65
C VAL A 64 6.32 5.31 10.05
N ALA A 65 7.08 4.51 10.81
CA ALA A 65 7.53 4.90 12.14
C ALA A 65 8.40 6.17 12.11
N ALA A 66 9.34 6.26 11.17
CA ALA A 66 10.23 7.42 11.02
C ALA A 66 9.48 8.69 10.58
N ARG A 67 8.46 8.55 9.73
CA ARG A 67 7.73 9.68 9.13
C ARG A 67 6.58 10.20 9.99
N PHE A 68 6.00 9.36 10.83
CA PHE A 68 4.76 9.67 11.56
C PHE A 68 4.86 9.51 13.09
N GLY A 69 5.94 8.94 13.64
CA GLY A 69 6.12 8.70 15.08
C GLY A 69 5.21 7.57 15.58
N ALA A 70 5.79 6.51 16.17
CA ALA A 70 5.02 5.30 16.42
C ALA A 70 4.01 5.42 17.57
N ALA A 71 2.76 5.04 17.28
CA ALA A 71 2.17 3.83 17.86
C ALA A 71 1.38 3.11 16.76
N MET A 72 2.06 2.31 15.94
CA MET A 72 1.37 1.30 15.14
C MET A 72 0.98 0.17 16.09
N PRO A 73 -0.32 -0.11 16.34
CA PRO A 73 -0.68 -1.31 17.08
C PRO A 73 -0.10 -2.52 16.33
N ALA A 74 0.49 -3.45 17.08
CA ALA A 74 1.15 -4.62 16.54
C ALA A 74 0.26 -5.26 15.47
N MET A 75 0.70 -5.22 14.22
CA MET A 75 0.13 -6.07 13.18
C MET A 75 0.30 -7.50 13.68
N GLY A 76 -0.80 -8.18 13.92
CA GLY A 76 -0.85 -9.61 14.21
C GLY A 76 -0.43 -10.43 12.99
N LEU A 77 0.82 -10.27 12.55
CA LEU A 77 1.54 -11.31 11.84
C LEU A 77 2.08 -12.22 12.94
N SER A 78 1.45 -13.38 13.08
CA SER A 78 1.80 -14.42 14.06
C SER A 78 3.27 -14.81 14.02
#